data_AF-A0A6J8DEC4-F1
#
_entry.id   AF-A0A6J8DEC4-F1
#
_cell.length_a   1.000
_cell.length_b   1.000
_cell.length_c   1.000
_cell.angle_alpha   90.00
_cell.angle_beta   90.00
_cell.angle_gamma   90.00
#
_symmetry.space_group_name_H-M   'P 1'
#
loop_
_entity.id
_entity.type
_entity.pdbx_description
1 polymer ?
#
loop_
_entity_poly.entity_id
_entity_poly.type
_entity_poly.pdbx_seq_one_letter_code
_entity_poly.pdbx_strand_id
1 'polypeptide(L)'
;MSEPAEINMFIDQKIKDAMSQNQNEILQSIDRLMYSRLDTFQRSVHETQRQLSETQMSKIQQMNPENYVFKRKGNEEQFKFNTKIANNMKEARSLLTETTGNNENTAGAMMNISESLDILIHRQKLIKLADQSENGWRTVTAYETHSLADDSEDEKRIIRAENKASRKMKNDKKFKTRITPYSALQSTRFSSVNQ
;
A
#
# COMPACT_ATOMS: atom_id res chain seq x y z
N MET A 1 -6.74 -81.18 -30.00
CA MET A 1 -7.97 -80.38 -30.11
C MET A 1 -7.76 -79.06 -29.38
N SER A 2 -6.87 -78.19 -29.89
CA SER A 2 -6.38 -77.00 -29.15
C SER A 2 -6.88 -75.68 -29.73
N GLU A 3 -7.22 -75.68 -31.02
CA GLU A 3 -7.58 -74.52 -31.84
C GLU A 3 -8.70 -73.63 -31.26
N PRO A 4 -9.80 -74.14 -30.65
CA PRO A 4 -10.84 -73.27 -30.08
C PRO A 4 -10.38 -72.50 -28.84
N ALA A 5 -9.42 -73.04 -28.07
CA ALA A 5 -8.91 -72.40 -26.87
C ALA A 5 -7.97 -71.23 -27.21
N GLU A 6 -7.15 -71.40 -28.25
CA GLU A 6 -6.26 -70.36 -28.77
C GLU A 6 -7.05 -69.17 -29.35
N ILE A 7 -8.13 -69.44 -30.08
CA ILE A 7 -9.03 -68.40 -30.60
C ILE A 7 -9.69 -67.60 -29.47
N ASN A 8 -10.23 -68.27 -28.44
CA ASN A 8 -10.83 -67.57 -27.30
C ASN A 8 -9.81 -66.73 -26.53
N MET A 9 -8.60 -67.26 -26.30
CA MET A 9 -7.51 -66.53 -25.64
C MET A 9 -7.08 -65.29 -26.44
N PHE A 10 -7.06 -65.35 -27.77
CA PHE A 10 -6.79 -64.21 -28.64
C PHE A 10 -7.89 -63.14 -28.56
N ILE A 11 -9.17 -63.55 -28.55
CA ILE A 11 -10.31 -62.65 -28.40
C ILE A 11 -10.28 -61.94 -27.04
N ASP A 12 -10.05 -62.68 -25.95
CA ASP A 12 -9.93 -62.11 -24.60
C ASP A 12 -8.79 -61.10 -24.50
N GLN A 13 -7.64 -61.38 -25.15
CA GLN A 13 -6.54 -60.43 -25.20
C GLN A 13 -6.93 -59.17 -25.97
N LYS A 14 -7.59 -59.29 -27.13
CA LYS A 14 -8.06 -58.13 -27.90
C LYS A 14 -9.08 -57.28 -27.16
N ILE A 15 -9.96 -57.89 -26.37
CA ILE A 15 -10.90 -57.18 -25.50
C ILE A 15 -10.13 -56.42 -24.40
N LYS A 16 -9.16 -57.06 -23.74
CA LYS A 16 -8.32 -56.40 -22.71
C LYS A 16 -7.51 -55.24 -23.28
N ASP A 17 -6.89 -55.42 -24.45
CA ASP A 17 -6.14 -54.38 -25.16
C ASP A 17 -7.05 -53.17 -25.45
N ALA A 18 -8.22 -53.40 -26.05
CA ALA A 18 -9.19 -52.35 -26.39
C ALA A 18 -9.77 -51.64 -25.15
N MET A 19 -10.08 -52.37 -24.08
CA MET A 19 -10.53 -51.78 -22.82
C MET A 19 -9.43 -50.93 -22.16
N SER A 20 -8.18 -51.41 -22.17
CA SER A 20 -7.03 -50.69 -21.63
C SER A 20 -6.72 -49.42 -22.43
N GLN A 21 -6.85 -49.48 -23.77
CA GLN A 21 -6.71 -48.32 -24.63
C GLN A 21 -7.81 -47.28 -24.33
N ASN A 22 -9.08 -47.69 -24.30
CA ASN A 22 -10.21 -46.81 -24.01
C ASN A 22 -10.09 -46.15 -22.62
N GLN A 23 -9.70 -46.91 -21.59
CA GLN A 23 -9.45 -46.34 -20.25
C GLN A 23 -8.34 -45.29 -20.26
N ASN A 24 -7.23 -45.53 -20.97
CA ASN A 24 -6.16 -44.55 -21.11
C ASN A 24 -6.59 -43.28 -21.88
N GLU A 25 -7.38 -43.43 -22.94
CA GLU A 25 -7.93 -42.29 -23.70
C GLU A 25 -8.89 -41.45 -22.84
N ILE A 26 -9.75 -42.10 -22.04
CA ILE A 26 -10.64 -41.42 -21.08
C ILE A 26 -9.84 -40.69 -20.00
N LEU A 27 -8.81 -41.32 -19.40
CA LEU A 27 -7.97 -40.68 -18.38
C LEU A 27 -7.24 -39.45 -18.93
N GLN A 28 -6.68 -39.54 -20.15
CA GLN A 28 -6.08 -38.38 -20.83
C GLN A 28 -7.09 -37.27 -21.14
N SER A 29 -8.33 -37.63 -21.49
CA SER A 29 -9.40 -36.65 -21.71
C SER A 29 -9.78 -35.90 -20.42
N ILE A 30 -9.92 -36.63 -19.30
CA ILE A 30 -10.20 -36.06 -17.98
C ILE A 30 -9.05 -35.15 -17.52
N ASP A 31 -7.80 -35.59 -17.67
CA ASP A 31 -6.60 -34.82 -17.33
C ASP A 31 -6.56 -33.48 -18.08
N ARG A 32 -6.71 -33.50 -19.42
CA ARG A 32 -6.80 -32.28 -20.26
C ARG A 32 -7.96 -31.37 -19.85
N LEU A 33 -9.13 -31.94 -19.54
CA LEU A 33 -10.30 -31.19 -19.10
C LEU A 33 -10.04 -30.51 -17.74
N MET A 34 -9.42 -31.20 -16.79
CA MET A 34 -9.06 -30.63 -15.48
C MET A 34 -8.06 -29.48 -15.63
N TYR A 35 -6.99 -29.64 -16.41
CA TYR A 35 -6.05 -28.54 -16.68
C TYR A 35 -6.74 -27.34 -17.34
N SER A 36 -7.58 -27.57 -18.35
CA SER A 36 -8.33 -26.49 -19.02
C SER A 36 -9.27 -25.74 -18.06
N ARG A 37 -9.99 -26.47 -17.19
CA ARG A 37 -10.89 -25.86 -16.20
C ARG A 37 -10.12 -25.13 -15.10
N LEU A 38 -8.99 -25.67 -14.64
CA LEU A 38 -8.15 -25.05 -13.60
C LEU A 38 -7.49 -23.76 -14.11
N ASP A 39 -6.94 -23.76 -15.32
CA ASP A 39 -6.41 -22.55 -15.98
C ASP A 39 -7.51 -21.48 -16.18
N THR A 40 -8.70 -21.89 -16.67
CA THR A 40 -9.86 -20.99 -16.79
C THR A 40 -10.25 -20.38 -15.43
N PHE A 41 -10.26 -21.19 -14.36
CA PHE A 41 -10.58 -20.75 -13.01
C PHE A 41 -9.52 -19.79 -12.47
N GLN A 42 -8.23 -20.12 -12.60
CA GLN A 42 -7.13 -19.26 -12.17
C GLN A 42 -7.18 -17.88 -12.85
N ARG A 43 -7.43 -17.84 -14.17
CA ARG A 43 -7.62 -16.58 -14.92
C ARG A 43 -8.81 -15.78 -14.39
N SER A 44 -9.95 -16.44 -14.15
CA SER A 44 -11.15 -15.81 -13.60
C SER A 44 -10.91 -15.21 -12.20
N VAL A 45 -10.18 -15.91 -11.34
CA VAL A 45 -9.81 -15.41 -9.99
C VAL A 45 -8.91 -14.18 -10.08
N HIS A 46 -7.86 -14.21 -10.92
CA HIS A 46 -6.97 -13.06 -11.11
C HIS A 46 -7.71 -11.84 -11.69
N GLU A 47 -8.59 -12.06 -12.67
CA GLU A 47 -9.40 -10.99 -13.28
C GLU A 47 -10.39 -10.39 -12.27
N THR A 48 -11.09 -11.23 -11.49
CA THR A 48 -11.98 -10.76 -10.41
C THR A 48 -11.22 -9.95 -9.36
N GLN A 49 -10.02 -10.40 -8.96
CA GLN A 49 -9.17 -9.69 -8.00
C GLN A 49 -8.69 -8.34 -8.55
N ARG A 50 -8.36 -8.28 -9.84
CA ARG A 50 -8.00 -7.05 -10.55
C ARG A 50 -9.16 -6.07 -10.57
N GLN A 51 -10.35 -6.49 -10.99
CA GLN A 51 -11.55 -5.64 -11.05
C GLN A 51 -11.95 -5.11 -9.67
N LEU A 52 -11.82 -5.93 -8.62
CA LEU A 52 -12.04 -5.50 -7.23
C LEU A 52 -11.04 -4.41 -6.82
N SER A 53 -9.76 -4.58 -7.15
CA SER A 53 -8.71 -3.59 -6.88
C SER A 53 -8.97 -2.27 -7.62
N GLU A 54 -9.25 -2.34 -8.93
CA GLU A 54 -9.59 -1.16 -9.75
C GLU A 54 -10.83 -0.43 -9.21
N THR A 55 -11.86 -1.17 -8.78
CA THR A 55 -13.07 -0.60 -8.14
C THR A 55 -12.75 0.08 -6.80
N GLN A 56 -11.91 -0.53 -5.95
CA GLN A 56 -11.49 0.07 -4.69
C GLN A 56 -10.67 1.33 -4.92
N MET A 57 -9.71 1.31 -5.85
CA MET A 57 -8.94 2.49 -6.24
C MET A 57 -9.83 3.59 -6.82
N SER A 58 -10.82 3.26 -7.64
CA SER A 58 -11.78 4.24 -8.19
C SER A 58 -12.59 4.92 -7.07
N LYS A 59 -13.08 4.16 -6.09
CA LYS A 59 -13.75 4.73 -4.90
C LYS A 59 -12.83 5.65 -4.09
N ILE A 60 -11.56 5.28 -3.92
CA ILE A 60 -10.54 6.12 -3.25
C ILE A 60 -10.24 7.39 -4.05
N GLN A 61 -10.22 7.32 -5.38
CA GLN A 61 -10.01 8.49 -6.26
C GLN A 61 -11.24 9.41 -6.32
N GLN A 62 -12.46 8.87 -6.18
CA GLN A 62 -13.69 9.64 -6.02
C GLN A 62 -13.79 10.36 -4.65
N MET A 63 -13.05 9.90 -3.64
CA MET A 63 -12.84 10.67 -2.41
C MET A 63 -11.89 11.84 -2.70
N ASN A 64 -12.47 12.93 -3.22
CA ASN A 64 -11.75 14.14 -3.61
C ASN A 64 -10.78 14.62 -2.50
N PRO A 65 -9.45 14.61 -2.71
CA PRO A 65 -8.47 14.98 -1.67
C PRO A 65 -8.69 16.36 -1.08
N GLU A 66 -9.07 17.32 -1.93
CA GLU A 66 -9.38 18.71 -1.58
C GLU A 66 -10.56 18.83 -0.59
N ASN A 67 -11.47 17.85 -0.57
CA ASN A 67 -12.66 17.85 0.28
C ASN A 67 -12.53 16.93 1.50
N TYR A 68 -11.45 16.16 1.62
CA TYR A 68 -11.26 15.21 2.73
C TYR A 68 -10.42 15.83 3.87
N VAL A 69 -11.09 16.15 4.98
CA VAL A 69 -10.43 16.71 6.17
C VAL A 69 -9.79 15.60 7.01
N PHE A 70 -8.45 15.51 6.97
CA PHE A 70 -7.68 14.55 7.76
C PHE A 70 -7.75 14.85 9.27
N LYS A 71 -8.16 13.85 10.07
CA LYS A 71 -8.22 13.95 11.55
C LYS A 71 -6.86 14.17 12.24
N ARG A 72 -5.74 13.93 11.55
CA ARG A 72 -4.37 14.06 12.06
C ARG A 72 -3.47 14.64 10.97
N LYS A 73 -2.73 15.72 11.27
CA LYS A 73 -1.81 16.37 10.33
C LYS A 73 -0.77 15.41 9.72
N GLY A 74 -0.22 14.50 10.52
CA GLY A 74 0.71 13.47 10.01
C GLY A 74 0.09 12.56 8.95
N ASN A 75 -1.22 12.26 9.03
CA ASN A 75 -1.91 11.47 8.02
C ASN A 75 -2.12 12.25 6.72
N GLU A 76 -2.37 13.56 6.81
CA GLU A 76 -2.45 14.47 5.66
C GLU A 76 -1.11 14.55 4.93
N GLU A 77 -0.01 14.73 5.68
CA GLU A 77 1.35 14.76 5.15
C GLU A 77 1.72 13.42 4.47
N GLN A 78 1.37 12.28 5.08
CA GLN A 78 1.54 10.96 4.47
C GLN A 78 0.69 10.79 3.19
N PHE A 79 -0.55 11.29 3.17
CA PHE A 79 -1.40 11.19 1.99
C PHE A 79 -0.88 12.04 0.82
N LYS A 80 -0.50 13.29 1.08
CA LYS A 80 0.10 14.19 0.08
C LYS A 80 1.37 13.58 -0.51
N PHE A 81 2.22 13.04 0.36
CA PHE A 81 3.43 12.33 -0.02
C PHE A 81 3.16 11.11 -0.92
N ASN A 82 2.26 10.21 -0.48
CA ASN A 82 1.87 9.02 -1.25
C ASN A 82 1.23 9.38 -2.59
N THR A 83 0.48 10.49 -2.65
CA THR A 83 -0.12 10.99 -3.89
C THR A 83 0.95 11.41 -4.90
N LYS A 84 2.04 12.06 -4.46
CA LYS A 84 3.17 12.40 -5.36
C LYS A 84 3.79 11.15 -5.96
N ILE A 85 4.18 10.16 -5.15
CA ILE A 85 4.72 8.88 -5.66
C ILE A 85 3.74 8.21 -6.61
N ALA A 86 2.45 8.16 -6.27
CA ALA A 86 1.43 7.52 -7.10
C ALA A 86 1.27 8.20 -8.46
N ASN A 87 1.47 9.52 -8.57
CA ASN A 87 1.42 10.24 -9.84
C ASN A 87 2.67 9.97 -10.68
N ASN A 88 3.87 10.14 -10.11
CA ASN A 88 5.13 9.83 -10.80
C ASN A 88 5.14 8.37 -11.35
N MET A 89 4.67 7.40 -10.56
CA MET A 89 4.56 6.00 -10.97
C MET A 89 3.48 5.75 -12.04
N LYS A 90 2.37 6.50 -12.03
CA LYS A 90 1.35 6.44 -13.10
C LYS A 90 1.92 6.97 -14.42
N GLU A 91 2.66 8.08 -14.38
CA GLU A 91 3.32 8.66 -15.55
C GLU A 91 4.39 7.72 -16.11
N ALA A 92 5.26 7.17 -15.24
CA ALA A 92 6.24 6.15 -15.63
C ALA A 92 5.56 4.93 -16.28
N ARG A 93 4.44 4.46 -15.71
CA ARG A 93 3.66 3.38 -16.31
C ARG A 93 3.10 3.78 -17.68
N SER A 94 2.56 4.99 -17.82
CA SER A 94 2.01 5.48 -19.09
C SER A 94 3.07 5.44 -20.19
N LEU A 95 4.25 6.01 -19.93
CA LEU A 95 5.40 6.04 -20.84
C LEU A 95 5.87 4.63 -21.24
N LEU A 96 5.83 3.66 -20.32
CA LEU A 96 6.19 2.26 -20.60
C LEU A 96 5.08 1.45 -21.31
N THR A 97 3.82 1.91 -21.26
CA THR A 97 2.68 1.26 -21.92
C THR A 97 2.32 1.86 -23.28
N GLU A 98 2.86 3.03 -23.63
CA GLU A 98 2.72 3.57 -24.98
C GLU A 98 3.45 2.66 -25.98
N THR A 99 2.70 2.18 -26.97
CA THR A 99 3.15 1.16 -27.95
C THR A 99 4.30 1.64 -28.85
N THR A 100 4.61 2.94 -28.83
CA THR A 100 5.74 3.53 -29.55
C THR A 100 7.01 3.34 -28.72
N GLY A 101 7.72 2.23 -28.96
CA GLY A 101 8.97 1.87 -28.27
C GLY A 101 10.16 2.78 -28.61
N ASN A 102 10.07 4.05 -28.23
CA ASN A 102 11.11 5.06 -28.41
C ASN A 102 11.95 5.18 -27.12
N ASN A 103 13.28 5.29 -27.24
CA ASN A 103 14.19 5.37 -26.09
C ASN A 103 13.89 6.54 -25.13
N GLU A 104 13.28 7.62 -25.62
CA GLU A 104 12.90 8.79 -24.82
C GLU A 104 11.79 8.46 -23.80
N ASN A 105 10.79 7.64 -24.18
CA ASN A 105 9.74 7.19 -23.26
C ASN A 105 10.34 6.31 -22.15
N THR A 106 11.27 5.40 -22.50
CA THR A 106 12.00 4.58 -21.53
C THR A 106 12.84 5.45 -20.59
N ALA A 107 13.53 6.47 -21.10
CA ALA A 107 14.33 7.39 -20.29
C ALA A 107 13.45 8.23 -19.34
N GLY A 108 12.32 8.77 -19.80
CA GLY A 108 11.36 9.48 -18.97
C GLY A 108 10.75 8.59 -17.87
N ALA A 109 10.43 7.34 -18.20
CA ALA A 109 9.96 6.37 -17.21
C ALA A 109 11.04 6.06 -16.14
N MET A 110 12.29 5.87 -16.56
CA MET A 110 13.41 5.68 -15.62
C MET A 110 13.62 6.91 -14.73
N MET A 111 13.50 8.13 -15.27
CA MET A 111 13.60 9.36 -14.48
C MET A 111 12.47 9.46 -13.44
N ASN A 112 11.22 9.21 -13.84
CA ASN A 112 10.06 9.24 -12.93
C ASN A 112 10.14 8.15 -11.84
N ILE A 113 10.70 6.97 -12.15
CA ILE A 113 10.98 5.92 -11.17
C ILE A 113 12.10 6.37 -10.21
N SER A 114 13.18 6.98 -10.71
CA SER A 114 14.27 7.51 -9.87
C SER A 114 13.77 8.58 -8.90
N GLU A 115 13.03 9.58 -9.38
CA GLU A 115 12.47 10.61 -8.50
C GLU A 115 11.54 9.98 -7.45
N SER A 116 10.73 8.99 -7.83
CA SER A 116 9.87 8.26 -6.89
C SER A 116 10.67 7.52 -5.80
N LEU A 117 11.83 6.95 -6.14
CA LEU A 117 12.74 6.31 -5.20
C LEU A 117 13.39 7.32 -4.26
N ASP A 118 13.87 8.46 -4.76
CA ASP A 118 14.48 9.52 -3.94
C ASP A 118 13.47 10.11 -2.94
N ILE A 119 12.25 10.36 -3.41
CA ILE A 119 11.10 10.77 -2.60
C ILE A 119 10.83 9.73 -1.51
N LEU A 120 10.80 8.43 -1.85
CA LEU A 120 10.60 7.33 -0.91
C LEU A 120 11.71 7.24 0.16
N ILE A 121 12.98 7.31 -0.25
CA ILE A 121 14.14 7.26 0.64
C ILE A 121 14.13 8.45 1.62
N HIS A 122 13.85 9.65 1.12
CA HIS A 122 13.71 10.83 1.97
C HIS A 122 12.63 10.63 3.03
N ARG A 123 11.46 10.09 2.67
CA ARG A 123 10.39 9.84 3.65
C ARG A 123 10.71 8.73 4.64
N GLN A 124 11.44 7.69 4.24
CA GLN A 124 11.94 6.68 5.18
C GLN A 124 12.87 7.31 6.23
N LYS A 125 13.72 8.28 5.87
CA LYS A 125 14.50 9.08 6.83
C LYS A 125 13.60 9.84 7.81
N LEU A 126 12.55 10.51 7.31
CA LEU A 126 11.60 11.25 8.15
C LEU A 126 10.77 10.35 9.08
N ILE A 127 10.38 9.15 8.64
CA ILE A 127 9.69 8.16 9.48
C ILE A 127 10.61 7.71 10.62
N LYS A 128 11.89 7.40 10.34
CA LYS A 128 12.87 7.06 11.37
C LYS A 128 13.09 8.21 12.36
N LEU A 129 13.16 9.46 11.89
CA LEU A 129 13.24 10.65 12.75
C LEU A 129 12.00 10.83 13.64
N ALA A 130 10.80 10.54 13.12
CA ALA A 130 9.57 10.57 13.90
C ALA A 130 9.48 9.43 14.92
N ASP A 131 10.04 8.25 14.62
CA ASP A 131 10.04 7.09 15.51
C ASP A 131 11.04 7.26 16.67
N GLN A 132 12.21 7.85 16.38
CA GLN A 132 13.29 8.06 17.36
C GLN A 132 13.08 9.27 18.28
N SER A 133 12.30 10.28 17.87
CA SER A 133 12.08 11.51 18.66
C SER A 133 10.85 11.39 19.57
N GLU A 134 10.99 11.74 20.85
CA GLU A 134 9.88 11.80 21.82
C GLU A 134 8.72 12.71 21.35
N ASN A 135 9.01 13.69 20.50
CA ASN A 135 8.05 14.65 19.96
C ASN A 135 7.44 14.20 18.61
N GLY A 136 7.88 13.07 18.06
CA GLY A 136 7.35 12.43 16.86
C GLY A 136 7.36 13.30 15.61
N TRP A 137 6.28 13.25 14.83
CA TRP A 137 6.07 14.07 13.63
C TRP A 137 6.21 15.60 13.85
N ARG A 138 6.14 16.09 15.10
CA ARG A 138 6.37 17.51 15.40
C ARG A 138 7.84 17.90 15.21
N THR A 139 8.76 16.96 15.41
CA THR A 139 10.20 17.12 15.11
C THR A 139 10.44 17.10 13.60
N VAL A 140 9.75 16.23 12.85
CA VAL A 140 9.77 16.22 11.37
C VAL A 140 9.32 17.54 10.79
N THR A 141 8.16 18.08 11.21
CA THR A 141 7.71 19.41 10.72
C THR A 141 8.73 20.52 11.06
N ALA A 142 9.42 20.42 12.20
CA ALA A 142 10.45 21.39 12.59
C ALA A 142 11.75 21.26 11.77
N TYR A 143 12.06 20.05 11.29
CA TYR A 143 13.18 19.74 10.38
C TYR A 143 12.88 20.23 8.96
N GLU A 144 11.71 19.90 8.39
CA GLU A 144 11.31 20.29 7.03
C GLU A 144 11.14 21.82 6.84
N THR A 145 10.87 22.58 7.91
CA THR A 145 10.61 24.03 7.82
C THR A 145 11.86 24.93 7.79
N HIS A 146 13.07 24.37 7.64
CA HIS A 146 14.31 25.14 7.65
C HIS A 146 14.98 25.18 6.26
N SER A 147 15.05 26.36 5.63
CA SER A 147 15.52 26.57 4.26
C SER A 147 17.05 26.48 4.05
N LEU A 148 17.74 25.64 4.82
CA LEU A 148 19.20 25.41 4.79
C LEU A 148 19.47 23.89 4.82
N ALA A 149 18.68 23.15 4.04
CA ALA A 149 18.67 21.68 4.01
C ALA A 149 19.69 21.10 3.01
N ASP A 150 20.89 21.72 2.97
CA ASP A 150 22.02 21.34 2.12
C ASP A 150 23.33 21.92 2.69
N ASP A 151 24.23 21.15 3.33
CA ASP A 151 23.93 19.93 4.10
C ASP A 151 24.77 19.91 5.41
N SER A 152 25.58 18.85 5.67
CA SER A 152 26.63 18.73 6.70
C SER A 152 26.26 18.90 8.19
N GLU A 153 25.06 19.37 8.55
CA GLU A 153 24.71 19.78 9.93
C GLU A 153 23.63 18.92 10.62
N ASP A 154 23.41 17.67 10.19
CA ASP A 154 22.24 16.87 10.60
C ASP A 154 22.05 16.68 12.11
N GLU A 155 23.10 16.37 12.88
CA GLU A 155 22.97 16.18 14.33
C GLU A 155 22.61 17.50 15.05
N LYS A 156 23.24 18.61 14.65
CA LYS A 156 22.88 19.94 15.18
C LYS A 156 21.47 20.36 14.72
N ARG A 157 21.00 19.91 13.54
CA ARG A 157 19.62 20.13 13.07
C ARG A 157 18.61 19.36 13.92
N ILE A 158 18.84 18.08 14.23
CA ILE A 158 17.97 17.27 15.10
C ILE A 158 17.84 17.92 16.48
N ILE A 159 18.97 18.26 17.12
CA ILE A 159 18.98 18.92 18.45
C ILE A 159 18.20 20.25 18.42
N ARG A 160 18.32 21.06 17.36
CA ARG A 160 17.55 22.31 17.20
C ARG A 160 16.05 22.05 17.00
N ALA A 161 15.68 21.04 16.21
CA ALA A 161 14.29 20.65 15.95
C ALA A 161 13.60 20.14 17.24
N GLU A 162 14.25 19.23 17.97
CA GLU A 162 13.82 18.68 19.26
C GLU A 162 13.55 19.79 20.29
N ASN A 163 14.49 20.74 20.41
CA ASN A 163 14.36 21.91 21.28
C ASN A 163 13.18 22.82 20.88
N LYS A 164 12.95 23.03 19.57
CA LYS A 164 11.86 23.86 19.06
C LYS A 164 10.49 23.19 19.27
N ALA A 165 10.38 21.89 19.00
CA ALA A 165 9.19 21.09 19.27
C ALA A 165 8.85 21.10 20.77
N SER A 166 9.83 20.83 21.63
CA SER A 166 9.70 20.86 23.09
C SER A 166 9.24 22.23 23.62
N ARG A 167 9.79 23.34 23.11
CA ARG A 167 9.35 24.70 23.47
C ARG A 167 7.90 24.97 23.06
N LYS A 168 7.50 24.56 21.84
CA LYS A 168 6.12 24.69 21.36
C LYS A 168 5.15 23.88 22.23
N MET A 169 5.50 22.64 22.60
CA MET A 169 4.68 21.80 23.47
C MET A 169 4.51 22.39 24.89
N LYS A 170 5.57 22.98 25.46
CA LYS A 170 5.49 23.66 26.76
C LYS A 170 4.58 24.89 26.69
N ASN A 171 4.58 25.64 25.59
CA ASN A 171 3.68 26.77 25.38
C ASN A 171 2.23 26.33 25.14
N ASP A 172 1.98 25.31 24.31
CA ASP A 172 0.64 24.76 24.08
C ASP A 172 -0.02 24.29 25.40
N LYS A 173 0.76 23.61 26.27
CA LYS A 173 0.30 23.20 27.61
C LYS A 173 -0.01 24.40 28.51
N LYS A 174 0.85 25.44 28.53
CA LYS A 174 0.63 26.68 29.30
C LYS A 174 -0.58 27.50 28.81
N PHE A 175 -0.88 27.46 27.51
CA PHE A 175 -2.04 28.15 26.97
C PHE A 175 -3.34 27.44 27.38
N LYS A 176 -3.37 26.10 27.32
CA LYS A 176 -4.51 25.30 27.80
C LYS A 176 -4.79 25.45 29.29
N THR A 177 -3.78 25.64 30.14
CA THR A 177 -4.00 25.87 31.59
C THR A 177 -4.41 27.30 31.94
N ARG A 178 -4.11 28.30 31.09
CA ARG A 178 -4.60 29.68 31.26
C ARG A 178 -6.05 29.87 30.83
N ILE A 179 -6.58 28.99 29.97
CA ILE A 179 -8.01 28.97 29.61
C ILE A 179 -8.74 28.03 30.58
N THR A 180 -8.66 28.33 31.89
CA THR A 180 -9.66 27.88 32.86
C THR A 180 -10.85 28.85 32.75
N PRO A 181 -12.05 28.39 32.39
CA PRO A 181 -13.20 29.28 32.30
C PRO A 181 -13.54 29.82 33.71
N TYR A 182 -13.85 31.11 33.78
CA TYR A 182 -14.10 31.84 35.02
C TYR A 182 -15.24 31.24 35.88
N SER A 183 -16.13 30.44 35.27
CA SER A 183 -17.18 29.67 35.94
C SER A 183 -16.66 28.66 36.97
N ALA A 184 -15.42 28.17 36.85
CA ALA A 184 -14.84 27.22 37.82
C ALA A 184 -14.45 27.84 39.17
N LEU A 185 -14.39 29.18 39.28
CA LEU A 185 -13.95 29.88 40.49
C LEU A 185 -15.08 30.32 41.43
N GLN A 186 -16.36 30.12 41.06
CA GLN A 186 -17.51 30.55 41.87
C GLN A 186 -18.11 29.45 42.75
N SER A 187 -17.80 28.17 42.50
CA SER A 187 -18.46 27.04 43.18
C SER A 187 -18.00 26.77 44.62
N THR A 188 -16.97 27.46 45.13
CA THR A 188 -16.34 27.14 46.44
C THR A 188 -16.50 28.23 47.50
N ARG A 189 -17.33 29.26 47.27
CA ARG A 189 -17.45 30.41 48.19
C ARG A 189 -18.82 30.64 48.84
N PHE A 190 -19.79 29.75 48.63
CA PHE A 190 -21.11 29.80 49.29
C PHE A 190 -21.53 28.41 49.78
N SER A 191 -20.92 27.97 50.88
CA SER A 191 -21.36 26.77 51.63
C SER A 191 -21.05 26.89 53.13
N SER A 192 -21.39 28.04 53.72
CA SER A 192 -21.49 28.21 55.17
C SER A 192 -22.42 29.40 55.48
N VAL A 193 -23.27 29.21 56.49
CA VAL A 193 -24.40 30.04 56.96
C VAL A 193 -25.75 29.73 56.29
N ASN A 194 -26.46 28.77 56.89
CA ASN A 194 -27.83 28.98 57.33
C ASN A 194 -28.07 28.20 58.63
N GLN A 195 -29.09 28.63 59.38
CA GLN A 195 -29.37 28.30 60.78
C GLN A 195 -29.88 26.87 60.99
#